data_AF-A0A7Y4MGX2-F1
#
_entry.id   AF-A0A7Y4MGX2-F1
#
_cell.length_a   1.000
_cell.length_b   1.000
_cell.length_c   1.000
_cell.angle_alpha   90.00
_cell.angle_beta   90.00
_cell.angle_gamma   90.00
#
_symmetry.space_group_name_H-M   'P 1'
#
loop_
_entity.id
_entity.type
_entity.pdbx_description
1 polymer ?
#
loop_
_entity_poly.entity_id
_entity_poly.type
_entity_poly.pdbx_seq_one_letter_code
_entity_poly.pdbx_strand_id
1 'polypeptide(L)' 'LITGGICFLLMRALGELLMSDVDSHTFIDFITKYLGKDAGWVTGWTYWICWVALAMAEVTAIGLYIRFWLPDVPQWLPG' A
#
# COMPACT_ATOMS: atom_id res chain seq x y z
N LEU A 1 13.61 11.63 -10.30
CA LEU A 1 13.74 12.92 -9.59
C LEU A 1 12.38 13.46 -9.13
N ILE A 2 11.41 13.66 -10.03
CA ILE A 2 10.08 14.20 -9.69
C ILE A 2 9.32 13.31 -8.68
N THR A 3 9.17 12.00 -8.97
CA THR A 3 8.50 11.06 -8.06
C THR A 3 9.17 10.97 -6.70
N GLY A 4 10.51 10.96 -6.66
CA GLY A 4 11.28 10.92 -5.42
C GLY A 4 11.09 12.19 -4.57
N GLY A 5 11.07 13.37 -5.21
CA GLY A 5 10.79 14.62 -4.51
C GLY A 5 9.38 14.67 -3.92
N ILE A 6 8.38 14.17 -4.67
CA ILE A 6 6.99 14.10 -4.19
C ILE A 6 6.87 13.10 -3.01
N CYS A 7 7.46 11.91 -3.12
CA CYS A 7 7.47 10.93 -2.02
C CYS A 7 8.13 11.50 -0.76
N PHE A 8 9.23 12.25 -0.90
CA PHE A 8 9.90 12.88 0.22
C PHE A 8 9.00 13.90 0.94
N LEU A 9 8.33 14.77 0.18
CA LEU A 9 7.41 15.76 0.75
C LEU A 9 6.20 15.09 1.44
N LEU A 10 5.65 14.03 0.84
CA LEU A 10 4.56 13.25 1.45
C LEU A 10 4.97 12.62 2.78
N MET A 11 6.12 11.96 2.84
CA MET A 11 6.62 11.35 4.08
C MET A 11 6.88 12.39 5.17
N ARG A 12 7.40 13.57 4.79
CA ARG A 12 7.61 14.67 5.73
C ARG A 12 6.28 15.20 6.29
N ALA A 13 5.30 15.46 5.43
CA ALA A 13 3.98 15.94 5.85
C ALA A 13 3.26 14.92 6.75
N LEU A 14 3.35 13.62 6.41
CA LEU A 14 2.85 12.54 7.25
C LEU A 14 3.53 12.48 8.61
N GLY A 15 4.85 12.69 8.67
CA GLY A 15 5.60 12.73 9.94
C GLY A 15 5.17 13.89 10.84
N GLU A 16 4.94 15.08 10.26
CA GLU A 16 4.44 16.25 11.00
C GLU A 16 3.01 16.01 11.53
N LEU A 17 2.15 15.34 10.74
CA LEU A 17 0.79 14.95 11.13
C LEU A 17 0.77 13.92 12.27
N LEU A 18 1.60 12.88 12.18
CA LEU A 18 1.73 11.84 13.23
C LEU A 18 2.21 12.42 14.57
N MET A 19 3.08 13.43 14.54
CA MET A 19 3.56 14.09 15.76
C MET A 19 2.50 15.01 16.40
N SER A 20 1.55 15.50 15.61
CA SER A 20 0.55 16.49 16.05
C SER A 20 -0.64 15.87 16.78
N ASP A 21 -0.96 14.60 16.54
CA ASP A 21 -2.14 13.93 17.09
C ASP A 21 -1.81 12.46 17.40
N VAL A 22 -1.30 12.19 18.61
CA VAL A 22 -0.77 10.87 19.03
C VAL A 22 -1.89 9.83 19.26
N ASP A 23 -3.14 10.28 19.40
CA ASP A 23 -4.31 9.39 19.57
C ASP A 23 -4.74 8.67 18.28
N SER A 24 -4.29 9.15 17.11
CA SER A 24 -4.66 8.57 15.81
C SER A 24 -3.61 7.56 15.37
N HIS A 25 -3.87 6.28 15.66
CA HIS A 25 -2.91 5.20 15.39
C HIS A 25 -2.83 4.80 13.91
N THR A 26 -3.81 5.17 13.09
CA THR A 26 -3.83 4.86 11.65
C THR A 26 -4.08 6.09 10.80
N PHE A 27 -3.50 6.12 9.60
CA PHE A 27 -3.74 7.18 8.61
C PHE A 27 -5.23 7.33 8.26
N ILE A 28 -5.98 6.23 8.30
CA ILE A 28 -7.41 6.22 8.06
C ILE A 28 -8.16 6.93 9.20
N ASP A 29 -7.70 6.83 10.45
CA ASP A 29 -8.28 7.59 11.57
C ASP A 29 -8.08 9.10 11.40
N PHE A 30 -6.91 9.53 10.92
CA PHE A 30 -6.68 10.94 10.59
C PHE A 30 -7.63 11.43 9.50
N ILE A 31 -7.80 10.67 8.41
CA ILE A 31 -8.73 11.04 7.34
C ILE A 31 -10.17 11.08 7.86
N THR A 32 -10.54 10.12 8.70
CA THR A 32 -11.88 10.05 9.31
C THR A 32 -12.13 11.27 10.21
N LYS A 33 -11.11 11.70 10.98
CA LYS A 33 -11.18 12.84 11.91
C LYS A 33 -11.19 14.20 11.21
N TYR A 34 -10.38 14.38 10.17
CA TYR A 34 -10.23 15.67 9.46
C TYR A 34 -11.17 15.84 8.25
N LEU A 35 -11.46 14.76 7.53
CA LEU A 35 -12.21 14.77 6.27
C LEU A 35 -13.62 14.18 6.41
N GLY A 36 -13.94 13.60 7.58
CA GLY A 36 -15.25 13.06 7.90
C GLY A 36 -15.36 11.55 7.72
N LYS A 37 -16.40 10.97 8.30
CA LYS A 37 -16.59 9.52 8.41
C LYS A 37 -16.76 8.81 7.05
N ASP A 38 -17.37 9.49 6.09
CA ASP A 38 -17.58 8.95 4.73
C ASP A 38 -16.26 8.89 3.94
N ALA A 39 -15.38 9.87 4.12
CA ALA A 39 -14.06 9.90 3.48
C ALA A 39 -13.11 8.84 4.06
N GLY A 40 -13.22 8.58 5.37
CA GLY A 40 -12.51 7.47 6.02
C GLY A 40 -12.90 6.11 5.46
N TRP A 41 -14.20 5.89 5.23
CA TRP A 41 -14.71 4.65 4.63
C TRP A 41 -14.15 4.42 3.23
N VAL A 42 -14.23 5.42 2.34
CA VAL A 42 -13.71 5.32 0.96
C VAL A 42 -12.20 5.09 0.95
N THR A 43 -11.45 5.76 1.83
CA THR A 43 -10.00 5.59 1.93
C THR A 43 -9.64 4.19 2.45
N GLY A 44 -10.39 3.65 3.41
CA GLY A 44 -10.22 2.27 3.86
C GLY A 44 -10.42 1.24 2.75
N TRP A 45 -11.47 1.39 1.96
CA TRP A 45 -11.71 0.53 0.79
C TRP A 45 -10.63 0.67 -0.27
N THR A 46 -10.19 1.90 -0.55
CA THR A 46 -9.12 2.16 -1.52
C THR A 46 -7.81 1.50 -1.08
N TYR A 47 -7.47 1.61 0.21
CA TYR A 47 -6.29 0.99 0.78
C TYR A 47 -6.32 -0.54 0.67
N TRP A 48 -7.48 -1.14 0.97
CA TRP A 48 -7.67 -2.59 0.83
C TRP A 48 -7.51 -3.04 -0.62
N ILE A 49 -8.11 -2.34 -1.59
CA ILE A 49 -7.97 -2.64 -3.02
C ILE A 49 -6.51 -2.51 -3.47
N CYS A 50 -5.79 -1.47 -3.03
CA CYS A 50 -4.37 -1.29 -3.33
C CYS A 50 -3.55 -2.49 -2.84
N TRP A 51 -3.82 -2.99 -1.63
CA TRP A 51 -3.17 -4.18 -1.09
C TRP A 51 -3.44 -5.44 -1.90
N VAL A 52 -4.69 -5.66 -2.30
CA VAL A 52 -5.06 -6.80 -3.17
C VAL A 52 -4.33 -6.73 -4.51
N ALA A 53 -4.28 -5.55 -5.13
CA ALA A 53 -3.56 -5.35 -6.39
C ALA A 53 -2.05 -5.60 -6.24
N LEU A 54 -1.45 -5.14 -5.13
CA LEU A 54 -0.03 -5.37 -4.84
C LEU A 54 0.26 -6.87 -4.67
N ALA A 55 -0.55 -7.58 -3.90
CA ALA A 55 -0.40 -9.02 -3.68
C ALA A 55 -0.47 -9.79 -5.00
N MET A 56 -1.44 -9.46 -5.88
CA MET A 56 -1.55 -10.08 -7.20
C MET A 56 -0.33 -9.79 -8.09
N ALA A 57 0.22 -8.58 -8.02
CA ALA A 57 1.44 -8.23 -8.75
C ALA A 57 2.66 -9.01 -8.24
N GLU A 58 2.80 -9.17 -6.92
CA GLU A 58 3.87 -9.98 -6.32
C GLU A 58 3.76 -11.46 -6.70
N VAL A 59 2.56 -12.05 -6.63
CA VAL A 59 2.31 -13.45 -7.05
C VAL A 59 2.66 -13.63 -8.53
N THR A 60 2.30 -12.69 -9.39
CA THR A 60 2.63 -12.73 -10.82
C THR A 60 4.14 -12.65 -11.05
N ALA A 61 4.83 -11.77 -10.31
CA ALA A 61 6.29 -11.64 -10.40
C ALA A 61 6.99 -12.92 -9.95
N ILE A 62 6.55 -13.54 -8.85
CA ILE A 62 7.07 -14.82 -8.35
C ILE A 62 6.85 -15.93 -9.39
N GLY A 63 5.65 -16.01 -9.98
CA GLY A 63 5.36 -16.97 -11.05
C GLY A 63 6.30 -16.83 -12.25
N LEU A 64 6.64 -15.60 -12.63
CA LEU A 64 7.61 -15.32 -13.70
C LEU A 64 9.04 -15.71 -13.29
N TYR A 65 9.45 -15.39 -12.06
CA TYR A 65 10.79 -15.72 -11.56
C TYR A 65 11.03 -17.22 -11.46
N ILE A 66 10.03 -17.97 -10.99
CA ILE A 66 10.11 -19.44 -10.89
C ILE A 66 10.23 -20.05 -12.28
N ARG A 67 9.50 -19.52 -13.27
CA ARG A 67 9.64 -19.93 -14.69
C ARG A 67 11.01 -19.62 -15.28
N PHE A 68 11.65 -18.53 -14.86
CA PHE A 68 12.97 -18.13 -15.34
C PHE A 68 14.09 -19.04 -14.79
N TRP A 69 13.98 -19.47 -13.53
CA TRP A 69 15.00 -20.29 -12.86
C TRP A 69 14.76 -21.81 -12.97
N LEU A 70 13.50 -22.26 -13.06
CA LEU A 70 13.10 -23.67 -13.09
C LEU A 70 12.06 -23.90 -14.22
N PRO A 71 12.52 -24.12 -15.46
CA PRO A 71 11.62 -24.29 -16.61
C PRO A 71 10.77 -25.58 -16.56
N ASP A 72 11.16 -26.58 -15.77
CA ASP A 72 10.48 -27.88 -15.68
C ASP A 72 9.45 -27.99 -14.53
N VAL A 73 9.32 -26.97 -13.66
CA VAL A 73 8.37 -27.02 -12.54
C VAL A 73 7.07 -26.29 -12.90
N PRO A 74 5.91 -26.98 -12.90
CA PRO A 74 4.64 -26.36 -13.25
C PRO A 74 4.29 -25.24 -12.27
N GLN A 75 3.76 -24.14 -12.82
CA GLN A 75 3.45 -22.86 -12.14
C GLN A 75 2.51 -22.96 -10.92
N TRP A 76 1.95 -24.14 -10.64
CA TRP A 76 0.96 -24.41 -9.58
C TRP A 76 1.54 -24.96 -8.27
N LEU A 77 2.84 -25.30 -8.22
CA LEU A 77 3.43 -25.90 -7.01
C LEU A 77 3.74 -24.93 -5.85
N PRO A 78 4.09 -23.65 -6.09
CA PRO A 78 4.27 -22.67 -5.03
C PRO A 78 2.96 -21.86 -4.90
N GLY A 79 1.89 -22.58 -4.54
CA GLY A 79 0.64 -21.99 -4.05
C GLY A 79 0.68 -21.85 -2.53
#